data_AF-A0A939CZ68-F1
#
_entry.id   AF-A0A939CZ68-F1
#
_cell.length_a   1.000
_cell.length_b   1.000
_cell.length_c   1.000
_cell.angle_alpha   90.00
_cell.angle_beta   90.00
_cell.angle_gamma   90.00
#
_symmetry.space_group_name_H-M   'P 1'
#
loop_
_entity.id
_entity.type
_entity.pdbx_description
1 polymer ?
#
loop_
_entity_poly.entity_id
_entity_poly.type
_entity_poly.pdbx_seq_one_letter_code
_entity_poly.pdbx_strand_id
1 'polypeptide(L)'
;MGINTVNSDTLSSNHSLRNQPFLFAQLPIVQNYPIHLFNWGGIVLVVGSLSSAWGIDDTLSLSRETIRSAQEMGINILHFAWHRHQLTQLQQIVNG
;
A
#
# COMPACT_ATOMS: atom_id res chain seq x y z
N MET A 1 10.01 15.77 -16.51
CA MET A 1 10.70 14.59 -15.96
C MET A 1 9.71 13.44 -15.93
N GLY A 2 9.87 12.45 -16.80
CA GLY A 2 8.99 11.28 -16.86
C GLY A 2 9.56 10.16 -15.99
N ILE A 3 8.76 9.65 -15.06
CA ILE A 3 9.12 8.46 -14.30
C ILE A 3 8.98 7.29 -15.25
N ASN A 4 10.09 6.61 -15.57
CA ASN A 4 10.11 5.51 -16.51
C ASN A 4 9.42 4.29 -15.88
N THR A 5 8.21 3.97 -16.32
CA THR A 5 7.34 2.92 -15.73
C THR A 5 7.67 1.51 -16.21
N VAL A 6 8.71 1.34 -17.03
CA VAL A 6 9.04 0.08 -17.71
C VAL A 6 9.51 -1.02 -16.75
N ASN A 7 9.88 -0.67 -15.51
CA ASN A 7 10.19 -1.62 -14.43
C ASN A 7 9.16 -1.51 -13.28
N SER A 8 7.88 -1.28 -13.61
CA SER A 8 6.79 -1.60 -12.70
C SER A 8 6.67 -3.11 -12.62
N ASP A 9 7.56 -3.74 -11.85
CA ASP A 9 7.32 -5.12 -11.48
C ASP A 9 6.08 -5.11 -10.60
N THR A 10 5.00 -5.69 -11.11
CA THR A 10 3.83 -6.05 -10.32
C THR A 10 4.32 -6.63 -9.01
N LEU A 11 3.91 -6.01 -7.91
CA LEU A 11 4.40 -6.33 -6.57
C LEU A 11 4.30 -7.85 -6.34
N SER A 12 5.45 -8.49 -6.06
CA SER A 12 5.51 -9.94 -5.81
C SER A 12 4.44 -10.37 -4.79
N SER A 13 3.83 -11.54 -4.99
CA SER A 13 2.85 -12.11 -4.06
C SER A 13 3.40 -12.26 -2.64
N ASN A 14 4.72 -12.38 -2.49
CA ASN A 14 5.38 -12.55 -1.20
C ASN A 14 5.84 -11.22 -0.58
N HIS A 15 5.56 -10.09 -1.23
CA HIS A 15 5.96 -8.79 -0.73
C HIS A 15 5.15 -8.40 0.53
N SER A 16 5.81 -7.81 1.53
CA SER A 16 5.20 -7.47 2.83
C SER A 16 3.96 -6.58 2.73
N LEU A 17 3.95 -5.59 1.84
CA LEU A 17 2.73 -4.80 1.54
C LEU A 17 1.50 -5.64 1.14
N ARG A 18 1.67 -6.84 0.61
CA ARG A 18 0.57 -7.74 0.19
C ARG A 18 0.18 -8.75 1.26
N ASN A 19 1.05 -9.05 2.23
CA ASN A 19 0.82 -10.14 3.16
C ASN A 19 0.96 -9.76 4.64
N GLN A 20 1.29 -8.50 4.97
CA GLN A 20 1.47 -8.04 6.35
C GLN A 20 0.94 -6.62 6.62
N PRO A 21 0.19 -6.43 7.72
CA PRO A 21 -0.35 -7.47 8.61
C PRO A 21 -1.54 -8.24 8.03
N PHE A 22 -2.17 -7.74 6.97
CA PHE A 22 -3.30 -8.40 6.30
C PHE A 22 -2.88 -9.04 4.97
N LEU A 23 -3.45 -10.21 4.66
CA LEU A 23 -3.18 -10.95 3.43
C LEU A 23 -4.16 -10.57 2.33
N PHE A 24 -3.62 -10.15 1.18
CA PHE A 24 -4.38 -9.81 -0.01
C PHE A 24 -4.07 -10.77 -1.16
N ALA A 25 -5.01 -11.66 -1.46
CA ALA A 25 -5.00 -12.43 -2.71
C ALA A 25 -5.25 -11.52 -3.93
N GLN A 26 -6.07 -10.48 -3.73
CA GLN A 26 -6.34 -9.40 -4.69
C GLN A 26 -6.24 -8.05 -3.96
N LEU A 27 -5.74 -7.02 -4.65
CA LEU A 27 -5.69 -5.67 -4.08
C LEU A 27 -7.10 -5.07 -4.04
N PRO A 28 -7.39 -4.16 -3.09
CA PRO A 28 -8.71 -3.54 -3.00
C PRO A 28 -9.08 -2.81 -4.28
N ILE A 29 -10.38 -2.85 -4.60
CA ILE A 29 -11.01 -2.08 -5.66
C ILE A 29 -11.94 -1.08 -4.98
N VAL A 30 -11.72 0.22 -5.20
CA VAL A 30 -12.51 1.29 -4.60
C VAL A 30 -13.18 2.08 -5.71
N GLN A 31 -14.51 2.23 -5.65
CA GLN A 31 -15.31 2.91 -6.69
C GLN A 31 -15.07 2.33 -8.10
N ASN A 32 -14.92 1.00 -8.21
CA ASN A 32 -14.57 0.28 -9.45
C ASN A 32 -13.18 0.60 -10.04
N TYR A 33 -12.32 1.30 -9.30
CA TYR A 33 -10.93 1.51 -9.69
C TYR A 33 -10.00 0.59 -8.88
N PRO A 34 -9.22 -0.29 -9.54
CA PRO A 34 -8.25 -1.12 -8.85
C PRO A 34 -7.09 -0.27 -8.34
N ILE A 35 -6.53 -0.70 -7.21
CA ILE A 35 -5.29 -0.11 -6.71
C ILE A 35 -4.09 -0.79 -7.35
N HIS A 36 -3.12 0.01 -7.76
CA HIS A 36 -1.84 -0.45 -8.26
C HIS A 36 -0.72 -0.11 -7.27
N LEU A 37 0.13 -1.11 -6.99
CA LEU A 37 1.28 -0.98 -6.10
C LEU A 37 2.56 -1.17 -6.91
N PHE A 38 3.49 -0.23 -6.72
CA PHE A 38 4.81 -0.23 -7.34
C PHE A 38 5.85 -0.10 -6.24
N ASN A 39 6.96 -0.82 -6.35
CA ASN A 39 8.09 -0.68 -5.43
C ASN A 39 9.40 -0.53 -6.22
N TRP A 40 10.11 0.58 -5.99
CA TRP A 40 11.44 0.86 -6.54
C TRP A 40 12.50 0.84 -5.43
N GLY A 41 12.77 -0.33 -4.85
CA GLY A 41 13.90 -0.53 -3.95
C GLY A 41 13.87 0.32 -2.67
N GLY A 42 12.70 0.73 -2.22
CA GLY A 42 12.54 1.58 -1.02
C GLY A 42 11.51 2.69 -1.16
N ILE A 43 11.08 2.99 -2.39
CA ILE A 43 9.95 3.89 -2.65
C ILE A 43 8.75 3.05 -3.05
N VAL A 44 7.65 3.19 -2.30
CA VAL A 44 6.36 2.58 -2.62
C VAL A 44 5.46 3.64 -3.23
N LEU A 45 4.95 3.38 -4.43
CA LEU A 45 3.90 4.18 -5.04
C LEU A 45 2.61 3.39 -5.05
N VAL A 46 1.55 4.05 -4.58
CA VAL A 46 0.18 3.53 -4.58
C VAL A 46 -0.64 4.43 -5.49
N VAL A 47 -1.22 3.86 -6.55
CA VAL A 47 -2.09 4.58 -7.48
C VAL A 47 -3.50 4.02 -7.35
N GLY A 48 -4.47 4.87 -7.00
CA GLY A 48 -5.88 4.50 -6.87
C GLY A 48 -6.65 5.42 -5.92
N SER A 49 -7.92 5.11 -5.70
CA SER A 49 -8.88 5.86 -4.88
C SER A 49 -8.91 5.41 -3.41
N LEU A 50 -7.80 4.88 -2.88
CA LEU A 50 -7.78 4.27 -1.55
C LEU A 50 -8.27 5.23 -0.44
N SER A 51 -7.87 6.51 -0.50
CA SER A 51 -8.27 7.52 0.48
C SER A 51 -9.76 7.86 0.45
N SER A 52 -10.46 7.65 -0.67
CA SER A 52 -11.90 7.91 -0.75
C SER A 52 -12.71 6.92 0.08
N ALA A 53 -12.16 5.74 0.39
CA ALA A 53 -12.78 4.75 1.26
C ALA A 53 -12.50 4.97 2.76
N TRP A 54 -11.70 5.99 3.12
CA TRP A 54 -11.35 6.32 4.51
C TRP A 54 -12.06 7.56 5.04
N GLY A 55 -12.80 8.26 4.19
CA GLY A 55 -13.55 9.46 4.57
C GLY A 55 -14.68 9.14 5.55
N ILE A 56 -15.01 10.13 6.38
CA ILE A 56 -16.16 10.12 7.31
C ILE A 56 -17.40 10.67 6.57
N ASP A 57 -17.42 10.58 5.24
CA ASP A 57 -18.53 11.12 4.46
C ASP A 57 -19.77 10.23 4.70
N ASP A 58 -20.78 10.78 5.36
CA ASP A 58 -22.04 10.08 5.61
C ASP A 58 -22.78 9.72 4.32
N THR A 59 -22.38 10.30 3.18
CA THR A 59 -22.88 9.96 1.85
C THR A 59 -22.07 8.86 1.14
N LEU A 60 -21.05 8.29 1.80
CA LEU A 60 -20.20 7.24 1.26
C LEU A 60 -21.00 5.95 1.04
N SER A 61 -21.50 5.76 -0.18
CA SER A 61 -22.19 4.55 -0.63
C SER A 61 -21.19 3.45 -1.02
N LEU A 62 -20.26 3.12 -0.13
CA LEU A 62 -19.36 1.99 -0.29
C LEU A 62 -19.81 0.82 0.57
N SER A 63 -19.60 -0.40 0.07
CA SER A 63 -19.84 -1.59 0.88
C SER A 63 -18.89 -1.60 2.08
N ARG A 64 -19.33 -2.21 3.19
CA ARG A 64 -18.46 -2.41 4.37
C ARG A 64 -17.19 -3.19 4.02
N GLU A 65 -17.29 -4.11 3.07
CA GLU A 65 -16.15 -4.90 2.59
C GLU A 65 -15.13 -4.01 1.84
N THR A 66 -15.60 -3.09 0.99
CA THR A 66 -14.74 -2.12 0.31
C THR A 66 -14.04 -1.19 1.31
N ILE A 67 -14.77 -0.68 2.30
CA ILE A 67 -14.21 0.18 3.35
C ILE A 67 -13.14 -0.61 4.14
N ARG A 68 -13.48 -1.81 4.59
CA ARG A 68 -12.59 -2.68 5.36
C ARG A 68 -11.32 -3.01 4.58
N SER A 69 -11.44 -3.51 3.35
CA SER A 69 -10.29 -3.89 2.53
C SER A 69 -9.38 -2.70 2.23
N ALA A 70 -9.95 -1.51 2.02
CA ALA A 70 -9.18 -0.28 1.88
C ALA A 70 -8.46 0.10 3.18
N GLN A 71 -9.12 0.01 4.34
CA GLN A 71 -8.49 0.28 5.63
C GLN A 71 -7.34 -0.70 5.93
N GLU A 72 -7.56 -2.00 5.71
CA GLU A 72 -6.54 -3.05 5.86
C GLU A 72 -5.33 -2.78 4.95
N MET A 73 -5.55 -2.34 3.70
CA MET A 73 -4.46 -1.95 2.81
C MET A 73 -3.71 -0.71 3.32
N GLY A 74 -4.41 0.29 3.87
CA GLY A 74 -3.79 1.42 4.53
C GLY A 74 -2.87 0.99 5.68
N ILE A 75 -3.33 0.04 6.49
CA ILE A 75 -2.55 -0.53 7.58
C ILE A 75 -1.31 -1.27 7.05
N ASN A 76 -1.43 -2.07 5.98
CA ASN A 76 -0.28 -2.71 5.33
C ASN A 76 0.77 -1.69 4.85
N ILE A 77 0.33 -0.58 4.24
CA ILE A 77 1.21 0.50 3.77
C ILE A 77 1.94 1.15 4.94
N LEU A 78 1.22 1.52 6.00
CA LEU A 78 1.81 2.14 7.19
C LEU A 78 2.77 1.19 7.91
N HIS A 79 2.40 -0.07 8.06
CA HIS A 79 3.24 -1.11 8.65
C HIS A 79 4.55 -1.27 7.86
N PHE A 80 4.47 -1.34 6.54
CA PHE A 80 5.64 -1.40 5.67
C PHE A 80 6.55 -0.18 5.83
N ALA A 81 5.97 1.03 5.80
CA ALA A 81 6.73 2.28 5.95
C ALA A 81 7.44 2.34 7.31
N TRP A 82 6.75 1.96 8.39
CA TRP A 82 7.32 1.88 9.72
C TRP A 82 8.46 0.85 9.80
N HIS A 83 8.24 -0.37 9.31
CA HIS A 83 9.29 -1.41 9.30
C HIS A 83 10.51 -0.98 8.50
N ARG A 84 10.30 -0.34 7.35
CA ARG A 84 11.39 0.21 6.53
C ARG A 84 12.16 1.29 7.28
N HIS A 85 11.46 2.19 7.98
CA HIS A 85 12.08 3.21 8.80
C HIS A 85 12.95 2.59 9.90
N GLN A 86 12.44 1.58 10.63
CA GLN A 86 13.22 0.86 11.65
C GLN A 86 14.50 0.23 11.09
N LEU A 87 14.42 -0.46 9.95
CA LEU A 87 15.60 -1.06 9.32
C LEU A 87 16.64 -0.01 8.91
N THR A 88 16.20 1.13 8.38
CA THR A 88 17.10 2.23 8.02
C THR A 88 17.79 2.81 9.25
N GLN A 89 17.06 3.00 10.37
CA GLN A 89 17.65 3.47 11.63
C GLN A 89 18.68 2.47 12.19
N LEU A 90 18.39 1.16 12.14
CA LEU A 90 19.33 0.13 12.58
C LEU A 90 20.60 0.10 11.73
N GLN A 91 20.49 0.26 10.41
CA GLN A 91 21.64 0.35 9.52
C GLN A 91 22.53 1.57 9.84
N GLN A 92 21.95 2.69 10.27
CA GLN A 92 22.72 3.86 10.68
C GLN A 92 23.48 3.62 11.99
N ILE A 93 22.88 2.91 12.95
CA ILE A 93 23.52 2.57 14.23
C ILE A 93 24.69 1.60 14.05
N VAL A 94 24.56 0.61 13.16
CA VAL A 94 25.61 -0.40 12.94
C VAL A 94 26.83 0.16 12.17
N ASN A 95 26.63 1.20 11.35
CA ASN A 95 27.68 1.80 10.53
C ASN A 95 28.30 3.09 11.12
N GLY A 96 27.93 3.47 12.34
CA GLY A 96 28.47 4.63 13.06
C GLY A 96 29.33 4.20 14.25
#